data_AF-A0A968P8L3-F1
#
_entry.id   AF-A0A968P8L3-F1
#
_cell.length_a   1.000
_cell.length_b   1.000
_cell.length_c   1.000
_cell.angle_alpha   90.00
_cell.angle_beta   90.00
_cell.angle_gamma   90.00
#
_symmetry.space_group_name_H-M   'P 1'
#
loop_
_entity.id
_entity.type
_entity.pdbx_description
1 polymer ?
#
loop_
_entity_poly.entity_id
_entity_poly.type
_entity_poly.pdbx_seq_one_letter_code
_entity_poly.pdbx_strand_id
1 'polypeptide(L)' 'MPELLTDEALCAKALAVLDAQLGPVQALRFLAVVSRESFAYQHWRDQHFAVLSLDEILEQSREPGQ' A
#
# COMPACT_ATOMS: atom_id res chain seq x y z
N MET A 1 -8.93 18.30 -22.07
CA MET A 1 -7.81 17.47 -22.57
C MET A 1 -7.49 16.51 -21.44
N PRO A 2 -7.73 15.19 -21.56
CA PRO A 2 -7.28 14.28 -20.53
C PRO A 2 -5.76 14.39 -20.47
N GLU A 3 -5.23 14.82 -19.32
CA GLU A 3 -3.79 14.81 -19.09
C GLU A 3 -3.31 13.38 -19.34
N LEU A 4 -2.47 13.20 -20.37
CA LEU A 4 -1.77 11.95 -20.60
C LEU A 4 -0.79 11.80 -19.44
N LEU A 5 -1.28 11.21 -18.35
CA LEU A 5 -0.46 10.79 -17.23
C LEU A 5 0.57 9.81 -17.79
N THR A 6 1.83 10.07 -17.50
CA THR A 6 2.87 9.06 -17.71
C THR A 6 2.49 7.80 -16.94
N ASP A 7 2.93 6.63 -17.41
CA ASP A 7 2.66 5.35 -16.74
C ASP A 7 3.01 5.41 -15.25
N GLU A 8 4.09 6.11 -14.91
CA GLU A 8 4.54 6.35 -13.54
C GLU A 8 3.53 7.18 -12.72
N ALA A 9 2.98 8.25 -13.30
CA ALA A 9 1.96 9.07 -12.65
C ALA A 9 0.61 8.33 -12.53
N LEU A 10 0.29 7.46 -13.49
CA LEU A 10 -0.89 6.60 -13.45
C LEU A 10 -0.76 5.55 -12.34
N CYS A 11 0.40 4.91 -12.23
CA CYS A 11 0.73 3.96 -11.16
C CYS A 11 0.68 4.62 -9.78
N ALA A 12 1.26 5.82 -9.64
CA ALA A 12 1.21 6.56 -8.37
C ALA A 12 -0.24 6.89 -7.96
N LYS A 13 -1.08 7.34 -8.89
CA LYS A 13 -2.51 7.58 -8.62
C LYS A 13 -3.25 6.29 -8.27
N ALA A 14 -3.00 5.20 -8.99
CA ALA A 14 -3.64 3.92 -8.73
C ALA A 14 -3.26 3.39 -7.34
N LEU A 15 -1.98 3.50 -6.96
CA LEU A 15 -1.50 3.08 -5.64
C LEU A 15 -2.14 3.92 -4.52
N ALA A 16 -2.21 5.24 -4.69
CA ALA A 16 -2.85 6.12 -3.71
C ALA A 16 -4.35 5.79 -3.52
N VAL A 17 -5.06 5.46 -4.59
CA VAL A 17 -6.48 5.05 -4.51
C VAL A 17 -6.60 3.69 -3.81
N LEU A 18 -5.74 2.73 -4.12
CA LEU A 18 -5.75 1.41 -3.48
C LEU A 18 -5.45 1.52 -1.99
N ASP A 19 -4.46 2.33 -1.61
CA ASP A 19 -4.08 2.58 -0.22
C ASP A 19 -5.24 3.21 0.56
N ALA A 20 -5.87 4.25 0.00
CA ALA A 20 -7.02 4.90 0.64
C ALA A 20 -8.25 3.99 0.81
N GLN A 21 -8.45 3.00 -0.07
CA GLN A 21 -9.64 2.14 -0.04
C GLN A 21 -9.43 0.84 0.75
N LEU A 22 -8.22 0.27 0.70
CA LEU A 22 -7.94 -1.05 1.25
C LEU A 22 -7.00 -0.99 2.46
N GLY A 23 -6.33 0.13 2.65
CA GLY A 23 -5.18 0.24 3.54
C GLY A 23 -3.92 -0.36 2.93
N PRO A 24 -2.74 0.01 3.45
CA PRO A 24 -1.45 -0.25 2.83
C PRO A 24 -1.15 -1.74 2.63
N VAL A 25 -1.49 -2.57 3.63
CA VAL A 25 -1.25 -4.02 3.58
C VAL A 25 -2.08 -4.70 2.48
N GLN A 26 -3.36 -4.34 2.37
CA GLN A 26 -4.28 -5.01 1.44
C GLN A 26 -4.11 -4.49 0.02
N ALA A 27 -3.80 -3.19 -0.14
CA ALA A 27 -3.45 -2.60 -1.43
C ALA A 27 -2.27 -3.33 -2.10
N LEU A 28 -1.22 -3.63 -1.35
CA LEU A 28 -0.04 -4.32 -1.87
C LEU A 28 -0.25 -5.80 -2.10
N ARG A 29 -1.02 -6.47 -1.24
CA ARG A 29 -1.47 -7.85 -1.50
C ARG A 29 -2.27 -7.94 -2.79
N PHE A 30 -3.19 -7.00 -3.01
CA PHE A 30 -3.97 -6.92 -4.24
C PHE A 30 -3.06 -6.74 -5.46
N LEU A 31 -2.11 -5.81 -5.41
CA LEU A 31 -1.15 -5.59 -6.49
C LEU A 31 -0.33 -6.83 -6.79
N ALA A 32 0.17 -7.54 -5.78
CA ALA A 32 0.93 -8.77 -5.96
C ALA A 32 0.10 -9.89 -6.63
N VAL A 33 -1.17 -10.03 -6.23
CA VAL A 33 -2.09 -10.99 -6.86
C VAL A 33 -2.29 -10.66 -8.34
N VAL A 34 -2.43 -9.37 -8.68
CA VAL A 34 -2.65 -8.92 -10.05
C VAL A 34 -1.37 -8.93 -10.88
N SER A 35 -0.21 -8.64 -10.29
CA SER A 35 1.10 -8.59 -10.97
C SER A 35 1.73 -9.96 -11.22
N ARG A 36 1.11 -11.04 -10.70
CA ARG A 36 1.65 -12.42 -10.70
C ARG A 36 2.98 -12.56 -9.94
N GLU A 37 3.39 -11.56 -9.17
CA GLU A 37 4.60 -11.63 -8.34
C GLU A 37 4.30 -12.07 -6.91
N SER A 38 5.25 -12.79 -6.30
CA SER A 38 5.14 -13.22 -4.92
C SER A 38 5.32 -12.04 -3.95
N PHE A 39 4.31 -11.74 -3.13
CA PHE A 39 4.41 -10.70 -2.09
C PHE A 39 5.26 -11.16 -0.89
N ALA A 40 6.46 -10.62 -0.75
CA ALA A 40 7.31 -10.86 0.41
C ALA A 40 6.94 -9.94 1.59
N TYR A 41 5.88 -10.31 2.33
CA TYR A 41 5.36 -9.52 3.46
C TYR A 41 6.44 -9.09 4.46
N GLN A 42 7.38 -9.98 4.78
CA GLN A 42 8.44 -9.67 5.75
C GLN A 42 9.34 -8.52 5.27
N HIS A 43 9.73 -8.55 3.99
CA HIS A 43 10.56 -7.51 3.39
C HIS A 43 9.83 -6.17 3.32
N TRP A 44 8.56 -6.20 2.92
CA TRP A 44 7.72 -5.00 2.89
C TRP A 44 7.52 -4.40 4.28
N ARG A 45 7.21 -5.24 5.28
CA ARG A 45 7.02 -4.82 6.67
C ARG A 45 8.29 -4.16 7.20
N ASP A 46 9.45 -4.73 6.91
CA ASP A 46 10.72 -4.15 7.34
C ASP A 46 11.01 -2.82 6.61
N GLN A 47 10.64 -2.66 5.33
CA GLN A 47 10.81 -1.38 4.63
C GLN A 47 9.92 -0.25 5.16
N HIS A 48 8.67 -0.55 5.51
CA HIS A 48 7.68 0.47 5.85
C HIS A 48 7.44 0.64 7.36
N PHE A 49 7.72 -0.41 8.14
CA PHE A 49 7.40 -0.50 9.56
C PHE A 49 8.56 -1.10 10.39
N ALA A 50 9.81 -1.09 9.90
CA ALA A 50 10.96 -1.63 10.66
C ALA A 50 11.10 -1.08 12.08
N VAL A 51 10.64 0.16 12.29
CA VAL A 51 10.71 0.87 13.56
C VAL A 51 9.46 0.70 14.43
N LEU A 52 8.41 0.05 13.92
CA LEU A 52 7.14 -0.12 14.61
C LEU A 52 6.94 -1.59 14.99
N SER A 53 6.62 -1.81 16.25
CA SER A 53 6.14 -3.10 16.74
C SER A 53 4.77 -3.42 16.15
N LEU A 54 4.41 -4.71 16.16
CA LEU A 54 3.11 -5.15 15.64
C LEU A 54 1.94 -4.47 16.35
N ASP A 55 2.06 -4.25 17.66
CA ASP A 55 1.07 -3.55 18.47
C ASP A 55 0.92 -2.08 18.04
N GLU A 56 2.03 -1.38 17.77
CA GLU A 56 1.99 0.01 17.28
C GLU A 56 1.36 0.12 15.88
N ILE A 57 1.62 -0.87 15.01
CA ILE A 57 0.98 -0.95 13.67
C ILE A 57 -0.53 -1.16 13.81
N LEU A 58 -0.95 -2.01 14.75
CA LEU A 58 -2.36 -2.30 15.02
C LEU A 58 -3.07 -1.11 15.66
N GLU A 59 -2.39 -0.35 16.50
CA GLU A 59 -2.91 0.85 17.15
C GLU A 59 -3.15 1.96 16.12
N GLN A 60 -2.20 2.21 15.22
CA GLN A 60 -2.35 3.17 14.12
C GLN A 60 -3.44 2.75 13.13
N SER A 61 -3.63 1.45 12.89
CA SER A 61 -4.70 0.96 12.00
C SER A 61 -6.09 1.04 12.64
N ARG A 62 -6.18 1.24 13.95
CA ARG A 62 -7.45 1.36 14.70
C ARG A 62 -7.91 2.79 14.85
N GLU A 63 -7.07 3.79 14.61
CA GLU A 63 -7.52 5.18 14.51
C GLU A 63 -8.26 5.35 13.18
N PRO A 64 -9.60 5.52 13.18
CA PRO A 64 -10.30 5.89 11.97
C PRO A 64 -9.83 7.29 11.61
N GLY A 65 -9.38 7.47 10.37
CA GLY A 65 -8.96 8.76 9.83
C GLY A 65 -9.95 9.88 10.20
N GLN A 66 -9.38 10.96 10.73
CA GLN A 66 -10.02 12.26 10.88
C GLN A 66 -10.03 13.00 9.54
#